data_AF-A0ABD3FFE4-F1
#
_entry.id   AF-A0ABD3FFE4-F1
#
_cell.length_a   1.000
_cell.length_b   1.000
_cell.length_c   1.000
_cell.angle_alpha   90.00
_cell.angle_beta   90.00
_cell.angle_gamma   90.00
#
_symmetry.space_group_name_H-M   'P 1'
#
loop_
_entity.id
_entity.type
_entity.pdbx_description
1 polymer ?
#
loop_
_entity_poly.entity_id
_entity_poly.type
_entity_poly.pdbx_seq_one_letter_code
_entity_poly.pdbx_strand_id
1 'polypeptide(L)'
;MVQNSIGASVSDLVWVLCSSHIGIGIARAILIFLQSKFGAKTPNAEAMEMELRSVELLQYIRSSYRGIPTAGAFQRLIRAHDLLEEPALQMSEIMNSVASGEVVVLSDGLFGEQQTPSRKTAVELLTKYGFLYEDQEKQLHFASSMHLKIWLYSNRTDMVSRFS
;
A
#
# COMPACT_ATOMS: atom_id res chain seq x y z
N MET A 1 -15.89 24.61 21.57
CA MET A 1 -16.34 23.20 21.50
C MET A 1 -15.69 22.56 20.30
N VAL A 2 -14.65 21.76 20.53
CA VAL A 2 -13.96 21.05 19.43
C VAL A 2 -14.85 19.89 19.00
N GLN A 3 -15.30 19.92 17.76
CA GLN A 3 -15.99 18.80 17.11
C GLN A 3 -14.99 17.63 17.04
N ASN A 4 -15.04 16.75 18.05
CA ASN A 4 -14.37 15.46 18.03
C ASN A 4 -15.05 14.57 16.99
N SER A 5 -14.66 14.74 15.72
CA SER A 5 -15.12 13.86 14.66
C SER A 5 -14.53 12.46 14.85
N ILE A 6 -15.37 11.44 14.63
CA ILE A 6 -15.02 10.01 14.63
C ILE A 6 -13.82 9.68 13.72
N GLY A 7 -13.53 10.57 12.76
CA GLY A 7 -12.33 10.53 11.96
C GLY A 7 -11.05 10.45 12.78
N ALA A 8 -10.97 11.09 13.96
CA ALA A 8 -9.77 11.05 14.78
C ALA A 8 -9.56 9.67 15.45
N SER A 9 -10.58 9.12 16.14
CA SER A 9 -10.42 7.88 16.92
C SER A 9 -10.26 6.62 16.05
N VAL A 10 -10.96 6.55 14.92
CA VAL A 10 -10.80 5.45 13.95
C VAL A 10 -9.48 5.59 13.21
N SER A 11 -9.10 6.82 12.85
CA SER A 11 -7.77 7.04 12.25
C SER A 11 -6.66 6.74 13.22
N ASP A 12 -6.80 7.01 14.52
CA ASP A 12 -5.79 6.70 15.53
C ASP A 12 -5.64 5.19 15.73
N LEU A 13 -6.73 4.42 15.80
CA LEU A 13 -6.66 2.96 15.90
C LEU A 13 -6.06 2.33 14.64
N VAL A 14 -6.51 2.77 13.46
CA VAL A 14 -5.94 2.34 12.18
C VAL A 14 -4.47 2.75 12.09
N TRP A 15 -4.13 3.97 12.51
CA TRP A 15 -2.76 4.47 12.54
C TRP A 15 -1.90 3.62 13.47
N VAL A 16 -2.34 3.30 14.69
CA VAL A 16 -1.63 2.44 15.64
C VAL A 16 -1.44 1.01 15.10
N LEU A 17 -2.48 0.42 14.50
CA LEU A 17 -2.38 -0.90 13.86
C LEU A 17 -1.40 -0.86 12.67
N CYS A 18 -1.32 0.27 11.98
CA CYS A 18 -0.56 0.42 10.73
C CYS A 18 0.86 0.94 10.88
N SER A 19 1.14 1.73 11.92
CA SER A 19 2.46 2.16 12.33
C SER A 19 3.25 1.02 12.96
N SER A 20 2.55 0.02 13.50
CA SER A 20 3.20 -1.11 14.18
C SER A 20 3.67 -2.16 13.19
N HIS A 21 2.83 -2.70 12.30
CA HIS A 21 3.26 -3.77 11.37
C HIS A 21 2.39 -3.95 10.10
N ILE A 22 1.19 -3.39 10.04
CA ILE A 22 0.16 -3.70 9.04
C ILE A 22 0.11 -2.53 8.05
N GLY A 23 0.88 -2.56 6.97
CA GLY A 23 1.20 -1.34 6.20
C GLY A 23 0.01 -0.54 5.69
N ILE A 24 0.29 0.69 5.27
CA ILE A 24 -0.67 1.73 4.82
C ILE A 24 -1.80 1.21 3.90
N GLY A 25 -1.52 0.22 3.04
CA GLY A 25 -2.56 -0.31 2.16
C GLY A 25 -3.61 -1.18 2.87
N ILE A 26 -3.24 -1.91 3.93
CA ILE A 26 -4.19 -2.67 4.75
C ILE A 26 -5.01 -1.70 5.62
N ALA A 27 -4.38 -0.64 6.13
CA ALA A 27 -5.05 0.49 6.79
C ALA A 27 -6.22 1.02 5.95
N ARG A 28 -5.90 1.33 4.69
CA ARG A 28 -6.86 1.82 3.71
C ARG A 28 -7.93 0.78 3.38
N ALA A 29 -7.57 -0.49 3.29
CA ALA A 29 -8.54 -1.55 3.06
C ALA A 29 -9.55 -1.67 4.22
N ILE A 30 -9.08 -1.60 5.47
CA ILE A 30 -9.94 -1.59 6.66
C ILE A 30 -10.86 -0.37 6.64
N LEU A 31 -10.33 0.83 6.38
CA LEU A 31 -11.13 2.06 6.32
C LEU A 31 -12.23 1.98 5.26
N ILE A 32 -11.92 1.52 4.04
CA ILE A 32 -12.90 1.41 2.95
C ILE A 32 -13.95 0.34 3.28
N PHE A 33 -13.54 -0.78 3.88
CA PHE A 33 -14.47 -1.81 4.33
C PHE A 33 -15.45 -1.27 5.38
N LEU A 34 -14.96 -0.58 6.40
CA LEU A 34 -15.82 0.02 7.43
C LEU A 34 -16.74 1.08 6.83
N GLN A 35 -16.25 1.91 5.90
CA GLN A 35 -17.09 2.88 5.18
C GLN A 35 -18.17 2.21 4.35
N SER A 36 -17.89 1.07 3.69
CA SER A 36 -18.90 0.37 2.90
C SER A 36 -19.96 -0.32 3.76
N LYS A 37 -19.58 -0.81 4.95
CA LYS A 37 -20.48 -1.44 5.92
C LYS A 37 -21.42 -0.45 6.60
N PHE A 38 -20.89 0.69 7.06
CA PHE A 38 -21.63 1.64 7.88
C PHE A 38 -22.15 2.85 7.10
N GLY A 39 -21.62 3.12 5.91
CA GLY A 39 -21.97 4.30 5.12
C GLY A 39 -21.71 5.59 5.90
N ALA A 40 -22.69 6.49 5.90
CA ALA A 40 -22.64 7.75 6.66
C ALA A 40 -23.05 7.60 8.14
N LYS A 41 -23.43 6.40 8.59
CA LYS A 41 -23.84 6.18 9.99
C LYS A 41 -22.61 6.12 10.89
N THR A 42 -22.74 6.65 12.10
CA THR A 42 -21.73 6.49 13.15
C THR A 42 -21.99 5.18 13.90
N PRO A 43 -21.22 4.10 13.67
CA PRO A 43 -21.34 2.90 14.47
C PRO A 43 -20.88 3.17 15.90
N ASN A 44 -21.47 2.46 16.87
CA ASN A 44 -20.93 2.40 18.22
C ASN A 44 -19.65 1.54 18.25
N ALA A 45 -18.89 1.61 19.35
CA ALA A 45 -17.61 0.91 19.46
C ALA A 45 -17.75 -0.60 19.31
N GLU A 46 -18.82 -1.19 19.86
CA GLU A 46 -19.08 -2.64 19.81
C GLU A 46 -19.35 -3.13 18.39
N ALA A 47 -20.16 -2.40 17.61
CA ALA A 47 -20.41 -2.72 16.20
C ALA A 47 -19.13 -2.61 15.36
N MET A 48 -18.30 -1.61 15.63
CA MET A 48 -17.01 -1.45 14.94
C MET A 48 -16.05 -2.59 15.28
N GLU A 49 -15.99 -2.99 16.55
CA GLU A 49 -15.15 -4.09 17.01
C GLU A 49 -15.58 -5.44 16.43
N MET A 50 -16.89 -5.68 16.27
CA MET A 50 -17.42 -6.87 15.58
C MET A 50 -16.98 -6.92 14.11
N GLU A 51 -17.11 -5.83 13.37
CA GLU A 51 -16.71 -5.78 11.96
C GLU A 51 -15.18 -5.90 11.81
N LEU A 52 -14.39 -5.32 12.71
CA LEU A 52 -12.94 -5.47 12.74
C LEU A 52 -12.48 -6.91 12.99
N ARG A 53 -13.30 -7.73 13.65
CA ARG A 53 -13.06 -9.16 13.87
C ARG A 53 -13.73 -10.06 12.84
N SER A 54 -14.46 -9.49 11.88
CA SER A 54 -15.21 -10.27 10.92
C SER A 54 -14.30 -11.02 9.95
N VAL A 55 -14.73 -12.22 9.56
CA VAL A 55 -14.10 -12.98 8.46
C VAL A 55 -14.22 -12.23 7.14
N GLU A 56 -15.27 -11.42 6.99
CA GLU A 56 -15.55 -10.60 5.82
C GLU A 56 -14.49 -9.53 5.60
N LEU A 57 -14.01 -8.88 6.67
CA LEU A 57 -12.88 -7.96 6.59
C LEU A 57 -11.62 -8.66 6.09
N LEU A 58 -11.35 -9.88 6.57
CA LEU A 58 -10.20 -10.67 6.09
C LEU A 58 -10.33 -11.01 4.60
N GLN A 59 -11.52 -11.39 4.14
CA GLN A 59 -11.80 -11.64 2.72
C GLN A 59 -11.66 -10.36 1.89
N TYR A 60 -12.11 -9.22 2.43
CA TYR A 60 -11.98 -7.91 1.80
C TYR A 60 -10.52 -7.49 1.66
N ILE A 61 -9.72 -7.60 2.73
CA ILE A 61 -8.28 -7.28 2.66
C ILE A 61 -7.59 -8.15 1.61
N ARG A 62 -7.87 -9.47 1.60
CA ARG A 62 -7.30 -10.41 0.62
C ARG A 62 -7.69 -10.08 -0.82
N SER A 63 -8.91 -9.63 -1.05
CA SER A 63 -9.42 -9.26 -2.38
C SER A 63 -9.10 -7.82 -2.79
N SER A 64 -8.77 -6.93 -1.85
CA SER A 64 -8.43 -5.54 -2.14
C SER A 64 -7.05 -5.37 -2.77
N TYR A 65 -6.18 -6.38 -2.61
CA TYR A 65 -4.81 -6.40 -3.13
C TYR A 65 -3.92 -5.25 -2.62
N ARG A 66 -4.35 -4.55 -1.57
CA ARG A 66 -3.67 -3.36 -1.04
C ARG A 66 -2.67 -3.72 0.04
N GLY A 67 -1.53 -3.05 0.03
CA GLY A 67 -0.66 -2.95 1.19
C GLY A 67 0.30 -4.09 1.45
N ILE A 68 0.25 -5.20 0.71
CA ILE A 68 1.27 -6.26 0.84
C ILE A 68 2.00 -6.39 -0.51
N PRO A 69 3.25 -5.91 -0.62
CA PRO A 69 4.00 -5.91 -1.87
C PRO A 69 4.54 -7.31 -2.16
N THR A 70 3.66 -8.22 -2.58
CA THR A 70 4.09 -9.52 -3.15
C THR A 70 4.22 -9.40 -4.67
N ALA A 71 5.12 -10.17 -5.28
CA ALA A 71 5.21 -10.29 -6.74
C ALA A 71 3.86 -10.68 -7.37
N GLY A 72 3.09 -11.57 -6.72
CA GLY A 72 1.75 -11.94 -7.18
C GLY A 72 0.74 -10.78 -7.13
N ALA A 73 0.78 -9.94 -6.10
CA ALA A 73 -0.09 -8.74 -6.03
C ALA A 73 0.32 -7.71 -7.08
N PHE A 74 1.62 -7.52 -7.29
CA PHE A 74 2.18 -6.63 -8.31
C PHE A 74 1.76 -7.05 -9.72
N GLN A 75 1.91 -8.34 -10.07
CA GLN A 75 1.50 -8.88 -11.37
C GLN A 75 -0.01 -8.78 -11.60
N ARG A 76 -0.83 -8.99 -10.55
CA ARG A 76 -2.28 -8.80 -10.65
C ARG A 76 -2.65 -7.33 -10.86
N LEU A 77 -1.93 -6.39 -10.25
CA LEU A 77 -2.15 -4.96 -10.45
C LEU A 77 -1.90 -4.55 -11.90
N ILE A 78 -0.80 -5.04 -12.51
CA ILE A 78 -0.48 -4.84 -13.93
C ILE A 78 -1.62 -5.33 -14.81
N ARG A 79 -2.09 -6.57 -14.59
CA ARG A 79 -3.19 -7.17 -15.37
C ARG A 79 -4.52 -6.44 -15.17
N ALA A 80 -4.83 -6.01 -13.95
CA ALA A 80 -6.11 -5.36 -13.63
C ALA A 80 -6.26 -3.95 -14.23
N HIS A 81 -5.15 -3.32 -14.63
CA HIS A 81 -5.16 -1.99 -15.25
C HIS A 81 -4.72 -2.03 -16.72
N ASP A 82 -4.61 -3.22 -17.32
CA ASP A 82 -4.14 -3.42 -18.68
C ASP A 82 -2.88 -2.59 -19.00
N LEU A 83 -1.92 -2.56 -18.06
CA LEU A 83 -0.76 -1.68 -18.18
C LEU A 83 0.10 -2.10 -19.38
N LEU A 84 0.44 -1.11 -20.20
CA LEU A 84 1.45 -1.26 -21.25
C LEU A 84 2.81 -1.59 -20.64
N GLU A 85 3.71 -2.13 -21.47
CA GLU A 85 5.03 -2.60 -21.07
C GLU A 85 5.85 -1.53 -20.34
N GLU A 86 5.80 -0.28 -20.82
CA GLU A 86 6.54 0.83 -20.21
C GLU A 86 6.11 1.17 -18.77
N PRO A 87 4.84 1.49 -18.46
CA PRO A 87 4.42 1.71 -17.07
C PRO A 87 4.71 0.53 -16.15
N ALA A 88 4.54 -0.71 -16.63
CA ALA A 88 4.83 -1.91 -15.85
C ALA A 88 6.33 -2.04 -15.52
N LEU A 89 7.21 -1.73 -16.48
CA LEU A 89 8.66 -1.70 -16.29
C LEU A 89 9.05 -0.61 -15.28
N GLN A 90 8.53 0.61 -15.44
CA GLN A 90 8.76 1.72 -14.52
C GLN A 90 8.33 1.39 -13.08
N MET A 91 7.19 0.72 -12.92
CA MET A 91 6.76 0.25 -11.59
C MET A 91 7.77 -0.72 -10.98
N SER A 92 8.33 -1.63 -11.78
CA SER A 92 9.29 -2.61 -11.28
C SER A 92 10.62 -1.95 -10.93
N GLU A 93 11.10 -1.01 -11.74
CA GLU A 93 12.32 -0.23 -11.48
C GLU A 93 12.19 0.53 -10.17
N ILE A 94 11.10 1.30 -9.98
CA ILE A 94 10.86 2.07 -8.76
C ILE A 94 10.85 1.17 -7.51
N MET A 95 10.13 0.04 -7.57
CA MET A 95 10.06 -0.90 -6.45
C MET A 95 11.45 -1.47 -6.08
N ASN A 96 12.29 -1.75 -7.09
CA ASN A 96 13.62 -2.30 -6.87
C ASN A 96 14.63 -1.26 -6.38
N SER A 97 14.57 -0.02 -6.91
CA SER A 97 15.37 1.11 -6.41
C SER A 97 15.06 1.42 -4.95
N VAL A 98 13.78 1.53 -4.57
CA VAL A 98 13.43 1.73 -3.16
C VAL A 98 13.86 0.54 -2.29
N ALA A 99 13.86 -0.68 -2.84
CA ALA A 99 14.31 -1.87 -2.12
C ALA A 99 15.84 -1.95 -1.96
N SER A 100 16.62 -1.38 -2.88
CA SER A 100 18.08 -1.27 -2.78
C SER A 100 18.52 -0.14 -1.85
N GLY A 101 17.58 0.68 -1.36
CA GLY A 101 17.84 1.83 -0.51
C GLY A 101 18.13 3.11 -1.28
N GLU A 102 17.85 3.14 -2.58
CA GLU A 102 17.92 4.37 -3.38
C GLU A 102 16.82 5.34 -2.99
N VAL A 103 17.18 6.62 -2.89
CA VAL A 103 16.24 7.69 -2.63
C VAL A 103 15.52 8.03 -3.94
N VAL A 104 14.25 7.64 -4.03
CA VAL A 104 13.39 7.97 -5.17
C VAL A 104 12.50 9.15 -4.78
N VAL A 105 12.81 10.33 -5.31
CA VAL A 105 12.06 11.58 -5.04
C VAL A 105 11.04 11.84 -6.15
N LEU A 106 9.85 12.29 -5.76
CA LEU A 106 8.77 12.66 -6.69
C LEU A 106 8.89 14.07 -7.29
N SER A 107 10.04 14.73 -7.11
CA SER A 107 10.26 16.13 -7.47
C SER A 107 9.69 16.49 -8.85
N ASP A 108 8.86 17.53 -8.86
CA ASP A 108 8.70 18.40 -10.03
C ASP A 108 10.05 19.08 -10.29
N GLY A 109 10.81 18.57 -11.26
CA GLY A 109 11.78 19.38 -12.01
C GLY A 109 13.17 19.66 -11.42
N LEU A 110 13.80 18.77 -10.65
CA LEU A 110 15.21 18.96 -10.22
C LEU A 110 16.21 17.85 -10.63
N PHE A 111 15.74 16.82 -11.34
CA PHE A 111 16.58 16.06 -12.26
C PHE A 111 15.95 16.24 -13.65
N GLY A 112 16.75 16.62 -14.64
CA GLY A 112 16.32 17.08 -15.96
C GLY A 112 15.71 16.03 -16.87
N GLU A 113 14.84 15.17 -16.35
CA GLU A 113 13.95 14.32 -17.13
C GLU A 113 12.52 14.68 -16.73
N GLN A 114 11.77 15.23 -17.69
CA GLN A 114 10.32 15.37 -17.56
C GLN A 114 9.78 14.03 -17.05
N GLN A 115 9.02 14.01 -15.95
CA GLN A 115 8.30 12.80 -15.55
C GLN A 115 7.52 12.32 -16.77
N THR A 116 7.95 11.20 -17.34
CA THR A 116 7.22 10.61 -18.45
C THR A 116 5.82 10.27 -17.94
N PRO A 117 4.79 10.37 -18.80
CA PRO A 117 3.44 9.96 -18.42
C PRO A 117 3.42 8.55 -17.81
N SER A 118 4.27 7.64 -18.30
CA SER A 118 4.42 6.28 -17.78
C SER A 118 4.97 6.23 -16.35
N ARG A 119 6.00 7.02 -16.01
CA ARG A 119 6.55 7.09 -14.65
C ARG A 119 5.55 7.67 -13.65
N LYS A 120 4.80 8.70 -14.05
CA LYS A 120 3.74 9.28 -13.21
C LYS A 120 2.64 8.26 -12.92
N THR A 121 2.15 7.56 -13.94
CA THR A 121 1.18 6.47 -13.76
C THR A 121 1.71 5.36 -12.86
N ALA A 122 2.99 4.98 -13.01
CA ALA A 122 3.62 3.98 -12.16
C ALA A 122 3.61 4.38 -10.67
N VAL A 123 4.05 5.60 -10.36
CA VAL A 123 4.05 6.15 -8.99
C VAL A 123 2.63 6.20 -8.43
N GLU A 124 1.67 6.75 -9.18
CA GLU A 124 0.28 6.87 -8.75
C GLU A 124 -0.31 5.51 -8.39
N LEU A 125 -0.04 4.48 -9.18
CA LEU A 125 -0.53 3.13 -8.91
C LEU A 125 0.16 2.50 -7.68
N LEU A 126 1.49 2.59 -7.58
CA LEU A 126 2.23 2.04 -6.45
C LEU A 126 1.81 2.65 -5.11
N THR A 127 1.57 3.97 -5.09
CA THR A 127 1.12 4.69 -3.89
C THR A 127 -0.37 4.48 -3.60
N LYS A 128 -1.23 4.51 -4.63
CA LYS A 128 -2.68 4.27 -4.49
C LYS A 128 -2.98 2.89 -3.90
N TYR A 129 -2.26 1.86 -4.34
CA TYR A 129 -2.42 0.49 -3.87
C TYR A 129 -1.56 0.15 -2.64
N GLY A 130 -0.76 1.10 -2.15
CA GLY A 130 0.00 0.99 -0.90
C GLY A 130 1.18 0.02 -0.99
N PHE A 131 1.74 -0.19 -2.17
CA PHE A 131 3.04 -0.85 -2.32
C PHE A 131 4.15 0.02 -1.76
N LEU A 132 4.06 1.32 -2.02
CA LEU A 132 4.93 2.38 -1.50
C LEU A 132 4.08 3.48 -0.89
N TYR A 133 4.69 4.33 -0.07
CA TYR A 133 4.11 5.60 0.37
C TYR A 133 5.11 6.73 0.14
N GLU A 134 4.58 7.94 0.02
CA GLU A 134 5.35 9.18 -0.06
C GLU A 134 5.46 9.79 1.34
N ASP A 135 6.68 10.12 1.77
CA ASP A 135 6.93 10.81 3.03
C ASP A 135 6.83 12.35 2.90
N GLN A 136 7.15 13.07 3.97
CA GLN A 136 7.08 14.55 3.98
C GLN A 136 8.13 15.21 3.06
N GLU A 137 9.19 14.49 2.72
CA GLU A 137 10.28 14.93 1.83
C GLU A 137 10.02 14.52 0.37
N LYS A 138 8.81 14.02 0.06
CA LYS A 138 8.41 13.51 -1.26
C LYS A 138 9.22 12.29 -1.73
N GLN A 139 9.73 11.51 -0.78
CA GLN A 139 10.51 10.30 -1.04
C GLN A 139 9.60 9.08 -0.96
N LEU A 140 9.82 8.11 -1.84
CA LEU A 140 9.09 6.86 -1.83
C LEU A 140 9.73 5.85 -0.89
N HIS A 141 8.90 5.24 -0.04
CA HIS A 141 9.32 4.24 0.94
C HIS A 141 8.37 3.04 0.99
N PHE A 142 8.90 1.88 1.39
CA PHE A 142 8.07 0.79 1.89
C PHE A 142 7.47 1.17 3.24
N ALA A 143 6.19 0.84 3.45
CA ALA A 143 5.46 1.16 4.69
C ALA A 143 6.13 0.62 5.98
N SER A 144 6.92 -0.46 5.89
CA SER A 144 7.77 -0.92 6.98
C SER A 144 8.86 -1.87 6.46
N SER A 145 9.85 -2.19 7.30
CA SER A 145 10.88 -3.20 6.99
C SER A 145 10.28 -4.58 6.70
N MET A 146 9.06 -4.88 7.19
CA MET A 146 8.36 -6.12 6.83
C MET A 146 7.88 -6.09 5.38
N HIS A 147 7.40 -4.96 4.89
CA HIS A 147 6.95 -4.80 3.50
C HIS A 147 8.13 -4.99 2.53
N LEU A 148 9.28 -4.40 2.85
CA LEU A 148 10.52 -4.62 2.12
C LEU A 148 10.90 -6.11 2.10
N LYS A 149 10.89 -6.79 3.25
CA LYS A 149 11.20 -8.23 3.35
C LYS A 149 10.24 -9.08 2.52
N ILE A 150 8.95 -8.78 2.54
CA ILE A 150 7.93 -9.49 1.74
C ILE A 150 8.19 -9.30 0.25
N TRP A 151 8.47 -8.07 -0.18
CA TRP A 151 8.83 -7.77 -1.57
C TRP A 151 10.06 -8.58 -2.00
N LEU A 152 11.17 -8.44 -1.28
CA LEU A 152 12.41 -9.14 -1.57
C LEU A 152 12.24 -10.67 -1.59
N TYR A 153 11.49 -11.25 -0.63
CA TYR A 153 11.27 -12.69 -0.58
C TYR A 153 10.38 -13.17 -1.73
N SER A 154 9.34 -12.42 -2.06
CA SER A 154 8.39 -12.80 -3.12
C SER A 154 8.95 -12.60 -4.54
N ASN A 155 9.95 -11.73 -4.70
CA ASN A 155 10.54 -11.38 -5.99
C ASN A 155 11.90 -12.05 -6.23
N ARG A 156 12.47 -12.73 -5.22
CA ARG A 156 13.63 -13.60 -5.40
C ARG A 156 13.20 -14.91 -6.05
N THR A 157 13.65 -15.14 -7.27
CA THR A 157 13.60 -16.44 -7.96
C THR A 157 14.69 -17.43 -7.47
N ASP A 158 15.56 -17.02 -6.55
CA ASP A 158 16.69 -17.83 -6.10
C ASP A 158 16.35 -18.79 -4.95
N MET A 159 16.19 -20.07 -5.34
CA MET A 159 16.50 -21.30 -4.59
C MET A 159 16.04 -21.43 -3.13
N VAL A 160 14.80 -21.89 -2.92
CA VAL A 160 14.45 -22.72 -1.74
C VAL A 160 14.91 -24.17 -2.00
N SER A 161 16.22 -24.37 -2.20
CA SER A 161 16.82 -25.71 -2.36
C SER A 161 18.14 -25.88 -1.62
N ARG A 162 18.39 -25.10 -0.55
CA ARG A 162 19.61 -25.22 0.26
C ARG A 162 19.37 -25.23 1.76
N PHE A 163 18.25 -25.79 2.20
CA PHE A 163 18.09 -26.30 3.56
C PHE A 163 17.19 -27.54 3.54
N SER A 164 17.79 -28.64 3.10
CA SER A 164 17.37 -30.02 3.36
C SER A 164 18.55 -30.73 4.02
#